data_AF-A0A820MXS0-F1
#
_entry.id   AF-A0A820MXS0-F1
#
_cell.length_a   1.000
_cell.length_b   1.000
_cell.length_c   1.000
_cell.angle_alpha   90.00
_cell.angle_beta   90.00
_cell.angle_gamma   90.00
#
_symmetry.space_group_name_H-M   'P 1'
#
loop_
_entity.id
_entity.type
_entity.pdbx_description
1 polymer ?
#
loop_
_entity_poly.entity_id
_entity_poly.type
_entity_poly.pdbx_seq_one_letter_code
_entity_poly.pdbx_strand_id
1 'polypeptide(L)'
;VSSLAWSTFGFPAKRAEDGSHQRIIGFASCFNCKDTYSFQSGGSGSTKHLLRHICSKKSLLSSENNQEGLIDKFIKSKKSTSLKLTAQDRTTIRDEFTKWICSSIRPFNIISDPGLKTTLKTIIDICQKYHRLIDIEDILVAPTTISYNVNRLADHYRSLARPILIEPAEAGVLTICPDLWTDSLKKLII
;
A
#
# COMPACT_ATOMS: atom_id res chain seq x y z
N VAL A 1 -34.79 1.67 -3.81
CA VAL A 1 -33.32 1.56 -3.63
C VAL A 1 -32.81 0.54 -4.64
N SER A 2 -31.91 0.90 -5.55
CA SER A 2 -31.43 -0.02 -6.59
C SER A 2 -30.71 -1.20 -5.94
N SER A 3 -31.27 -2.41 -6.07
CA SER A 3 -30.72 -3.67 -5.53
C SER A 3 -29.35 -4.03 -6.14
N LEU A 4 -29.03 -3.46 -7.30
CA LEU A 4 -27.84 -3.81 -8.07
C LEU A 4 -26.54 -3.42 -7.36
N ALA A 5 -26.53 -2.29 -6.63
CA ALA A 5 -25.35 -1.83 -5.91
C ALA A 5 -24.92 -2.82 -4.81
N TRP A 6 -25.89 -3.46 -4.14
CA TRP A 6 -25.61 -4.36 -3.01
C TRP A 6 -25.09 -5.73 -3.43
N SER A 7 -25.08 -6.05 -4.72
CA SER A 7 -24.35 -7.23 -5.24
C SER A 7 -22.83 -7.02 -5.24
N THR A 8 -22.37 -5.76 -5.28
CA THR A 8 -20.95 -5.39 -5.38
C THR A 8 -20.41 -4.77 -4.09
N PHE A 9 -21.30 -4.23 -3.25
CA PHE A 9 -20.96 -3.51 -2.04
C PHE A 9 -21.60 -4.14 -0.80
N GLY A 10 -20.86 -4.15 0.30
CA GLY A 10 -21.32 -4.52 1.64
C GLY A 10 -21.31 -3.33 2.59
N PHE A 11 -22.00 -3.46 3.72
CA PHE A 11 -21.96 -2.44 4.77
C PHE A 11 -20.76 -2.68 5.70
N PRO A 12 -19.87 -1.69 5.89
CA PRO A 12 -18.86 -1.80 6.93
C PRO A 12 -19.52 -1.77 8.31
N ALA A 13 -18.93 -2.52 9.25
CA ALA A 13 -19.36 -2.57 10.64
C ALA A 13 -18.17 -2.35 11.57
N LYS A 14 -18.41 -1.66 12.68
CA LYS A 14 -17.47 -1.49 13.79
C LYS A 14 -17.88 -2.44 14.91
N ARG A 15 -16.90 -3.11 15.53
CA ARG A 15 -17.13 -3.93 16.72
C ARG A 15 -17.31 -3.01 17.92
N ALA A 16 -18.42 -3.15 18.63
CA ALA A 16 -18.70 -2.43 19.87
C ALA A 16 -18.07 -3.15 21.07
N GLU A 17 -18.04 -2.49 22.23
CA GLU A 17 -17.42 -3.00 23.47
C GLU A 17 -18.11 -4.26 24.00
N ASP A 18 -19.40 -4.40 23.73
CA ASP A 18 -20.22 -5.58 24.04
C ASP A 18 -19.97 -6.78 23.10
N GLY A 19 -19.07 -6.62 22.12
CA GLY A 19 -18.78 -7.62 21.10
C GLY A 19 -19.77 -7.66 19.95
N SER A 20 -20.81 -6.83 19.96
CA SER A 20 -21.75 -6.67 18.85
C SER A 20 -21.10 -5.95 17.66
N HIS A 21 -21.70 -6.05 16.48
CA HIS A 21 -21.26 -5.34 15.28
C HIS A 21 -22.27 -4.26 14.93
N GLN A 22 -21.86 -3.00 15.02
CA GLN A 22 -22.68 -1.87 14.63
C GLN A 22 -22.32 -1.42 13.22
N ARG A 23 -23.31 -1.38 12.34
CA ARG A 23 -23.15 -0.87 10.98
C ARG A 23 -22.75 0.60 11.00
N ILE A 24 -21.77 0.96 10.18
CA ILE A 24 -21.39 2.36 9.96
C ILE A 24 -22.34 2.95 8.92
N ILE A 25 -23.25 3.82 9.37
CA ILE A 25 -24.29 4.43 8.53
C ILE A 25 -23.66 5.40 7.53
N GLY A 26 -24.14 5.38 6.28
CA GLY A 26 -23.66 6.26 5.20
C GLY A 26 -22.40 5.78 4.50
N PHE A 27 -21.92 4.56 4.77
CA PHE A 27 -20.75 4.00 4.12
C PHE A 27 -21.04 2.61 3.50
N ALA A 28 -20.38 2.31 2.40
CA ALA A 28 -20.42 1.02 1.72
C ALA A 28 -19.02 0.64 1.21
N SER A 29 -18.63 -0.63 1.38
CA SER A 29 -17.32 -1.13 0.97
C SER A 29 -17.45 -2.11 -0.19
N CYS A 30 -16.64 -1.96 -1.23
CA CYS A 30 -16.67 -2.84 -2.39
C CYS A 30 -16.09 -4.22 -2.04
N PHE A 31 -16.78 -5.32 -2.41
CA PHE A 31 -16.31 -6.68 -2.11
C PHE A 31 -14.99 -7.02 -2.82
N ASN A 32 -14.70 -6.38 -3.96
CA ASN A 32 -13.53 -6.68 -4.78
C ASN A 32 -12.30 -5.86 -4.37
N CYS A 33 -12.38 -4.52 -4.48
CA CYS A 33 -11.22 -3.66 -4.17
C CYS A 33 -11.01 -3.47 -2.67
N LYS A 34 -12.06 -3.61 -1.85
CA LYS A 34 -12.09 -3.34 -0.40
C LYS A 34 -12.06 -1.85 -0.01
N ASP A 35 -12.16 -0.95 -0.98
CA ASP A 35 -12.29 0.48 -0.71
C ASP A 35 -13.68 0.81 -0.16
N THR A 36 -13.73 1.80 0.73
CA THR A 36 -14.96 2.25 1.40
C THR A 36 -15.37 3.62 0.88
N TYR A 37 -16.63 3.74 0.49
CA TYR A 37 -17.22 4.92 -0.11
C TYR A 37 -18.34 5.46 0.77
N SER A 38 -18.39 6.78 0.93
CA SER A 38 -19.53 7.45 1.54
C SER A 38 -20.70 7.54 0.55
N PHE A 39 -21.91 7.24 1.00
CA PHE A 39 -23.14 7.57 0.30
C PHE A 39 -24.03 8.40 1.23
N GLN A 40 -24.50 9.55 0.76
CA GLN A 40 -25.24 10.49 1.60
C GLN A 40 -26.54 9.85 2.13
N SER A 41 -26.70 9.89 3.45
CA SER A 41 -27.92 9.46 4.14
C SER A 41 -28.99 10.56 4.22
N GLY A 42 -28.72 11.74 3.63
CA GLY A 42 -29.54 12.95 3.68
C GLY A 42 -30.81 12.88 2.83
N GLY A 43 -31.68 11.90 3.09
CA GLY A 43 -33.06 11.84 2.59
C GLY A 43 -33.27 11.21 1.21
N SER A 44 -32.31 11.25 0.29
CA SER A 44 -32.50 10.70 -1.07
C SER A 44 -32.05 9.24 -1.25
N GLY A 45 -31.28 8.67 -0.31
CA GLY A 45 -30.88 7.25 -0.30
C GLY A 45 -30.24 6.74 -1.60
N SER A 46 -29.68 7.63 -2.42
CA SER A 46 -29.27 7.32 -3.78
C SER A 46 -27.95 6.53 -3.81
N THR A 47 -27.99 5.33 -4.39
CA THR A 47 -26.82 4.46 -4.59
C THR A 47 -26.16 4.68 -5.96
N LYS A 48 -26.54 5.72 -6.71
CA LYS A 48 -26.04 5.98 -8.09
C LYS A 48 -24.52 6.15 -8.15
N HIS A 49 -23.90 6.74 -7.13
CA HIS A 49 -22.44 6.90 -7.09
C HIS A 49 -21.69 5.59 -6.90
N LEU A 50 -22.28 4.63 -6.16
CA LEU A 50 -21.70 3.29 -5.99
C LEU A 50 -21.70 2.51 -7.31
N LEU A 51 -22.73 2.71 -8.15
CA LEU A 51 -22.80 2.06 -9.47
C LEU A 51 -21.78 2.59 -10.48
N ARG A 52 -21.22 3.78 -10.27
CA ARG A 52 -20.15 4.35 -11.10
C ARG A 52 -18.75 3.90 -10.69
N HIS A 53 -18.64 3.12 -9.62
CA HIS A 53 -17.35 2.59 -9.17
C HIS A 53 -16.77 1.62 -10.20
N ILE A 54 -15.60 1.97 -10.72
CA ILE A 54 -14.79 1.08 -11.56
C ILE A 54 -13.78 0.39 -10.64
N CYS A 55 -13.98 -0.90 -10.41
CA CYS A 55 -13.10 -1.68 -9.55
C CYS A 55 -11.79 -2.00 -10.28
N SER A 56 -10.68 -1.36 -9.87
CA SER A 56 -9.35 -1.54 -10.48
C SER A 56 -8.89 -3.01 -10.52
N LYS A 57 -9.33 -3.86 -9.58
CA LYS A 57 -9.02 -5.30 -9.59
C LYS A 57 -9.73 -6.13 -10.66
N LYS A 58 -10.88 -5.68 -11.19
CA LYS A 58 -11.55 -6.38 -12.31
C LYS A 58 -10.86 -6.09 -13.65
N SER A 59 -10.27 -4.90 -13.80
CA SER A 59 -9.54 -4.51 -15.01
C SER A 59 -8.32 -5.38 -15.30
N LEU A 60 -7.70 -5.98 -14.27
CA LEU A 60 -6.52 -6.84 -14.43
C LEU A 60 -6.87 -8.27 -14.86
N LEU A 61 -8.10 -8.74 -14.61
CA LEU A 61 -8.52 -10.11 -14.93
C LEU A 61 -9.10 -10.24 -16.35
N SER A 62 -9.28 -9.13 -17.07
CA SER A 62 -9.88 -9.11 -18.41
C SER A 62 -8.88 -8.85 -19.54
N SER A 63 -7.57 -8.80 -19.25
CA SER A 63 -6.50 -8.48 -20.21
C SER A 63 -5.50 -9.60 -20.48
N GLU A 64 -5.82 -10.87 -20.16
CA GLU A 64 -4.92 -12.02 -20.40
C GLU A 64 -5.14 -12.73 -21.75
N ASN A 65 -5.62 -12.04 -22.78
CA ASN A 65 -5.63 -12.56 -24.15
C ASN A 65 -4.98 -11.55 -25.08
N ASN A 66 -3.66 -11.62 -25.26
CA ASN A 66 -2.99 -11.41 -26.55
C ASN A 66 -1.47 -11.70 -26.48
N GLN A 67 -1.11 -12.81 -27.13
CA GLN A 67 0.13 -13.07 -27.90
C GLN A 67 1.50 -12.81 -27.23
N GLU A 68 2.06 -13.87 -26.63
CA GLU A 68 3.52 -13.99 -26.48
C GLU A 68 4.11 -14.84 -27.62
N GLY A 69 5.15 -14.29 -28.25
CA GLY A 69 5.82 -14.80 -29.44
C GLY A 69 6.67 -16.06 -29.20
N LEU A 70 6.86 -16.81 -30.27
CA LEU A 70 7.35 -18.20 -30.30
C LEU A 70 8.89 -18.36 -30.23
N ILE A 71 9.65 -17.36 -29.78
CA ILE A 71 11.13 -17.36 -29.85
C ILE A 71 11.82 -17.60 -28.50
N ASP A 72 11.12 -17.55 -27.36
CA ASP A 72 11.75 -17.72 -26.03
C ASP A 72 12.03 -19.17 -25.59
N LYS A 73 11.86 -20.17 -26.48
CA LYS A 73 12.03 -21.59 -26.12
C LYS A 73 13.49 -22.08 -26.03
N PHE A 74 14.49 -21.23 -26.30
CA PHE A 74 15.90 -21.66 -26.37
C PHE A 74 16.83 -21.13 -25.28
N ILE A 75 16.38 -20.21 -24.41
CA ILE A 75 17.11 -19.90 -23.19
C ILE A 75 16.60 -20.87 -22.13
N LYS A 76 17.36 -21.94 -21.87
CA LYS A 76 17.18 -22.79 -20.68
C LYS A 76 17.48 -21.95 -19.43
N SER A 77 16.54 -21.08 -19.09
CA SER A 77 16.39 -20.47 -17.78
C SER A 77 16.48 -21.60 -16.76
N LYS A 78 17.44 -21.51 -15.83
CA LYS A 78 17.40 -22.27 -14.57
C LYS A 78 15.96 -22.20 -14.11
N LYS A 79 15.24 -23.33 -14.11
CA LYS A 79 13.88 -23.39 -13.58
C LYS A 79 13.97 -22.85 -12.16
N SER A 80 13.58 -21.59 -11.98
CA SER A 80 13.28 -21.04 -10.67
C SER A 80 12.10 -21.88 -10.22
N THR A 81 12.38 -22.95 -9.48
CA THR A 81 11.37 -23.78 -8.86
C THR A 81 10.69 -22.86 -7.86
N SER A 82 9.66 -22.13 -8.31
CA SER A 82 8.96 -21.19 -7.45
C SER A 82 8.24 -22.03 -6.41
N LEU A 83 8.87 -22.16 -5.24
CA LEU A 83 8.26 -22.83 -4.10
C LEU A 83 7.02 -22.01 -3.75
N LYS A 84 5.85 -22.64 -3.91
CA LYS A 84 4.60 -22.02 -3.49
C LYS A 84 4.50 -22.21 -1.98
N LEU A 85 4.34 -21.09 -1.27
CA LEU A 85 4.01 -21.10 0.16
C LEU A 85 2.78 -21.98 0.42
N THR A 86 2.87 -22.82 1.45
CA THR A 86 1.75 -23.66 1.89
C THR A 86 0.60 -22.79 2.42
N ALA A 87 -0.60 -23.36 2.53
CA ALA A 87 -1.74 -22.63 3.10
C ALA A 87 -1.49 -22.22 4.56
N GLN A 88 -0.76 -23.04 5.31
CA GLN A 88 -0.39 -22.76 6.69
C GLN A 88 0.56 -21.57 6.77
N ASP A 89 1.63 -21.54 5.97
CA ASP A 89 2.60 -20.45 5.98
C ASP A 89 1.96 -19.11 5.61
N ARG A 90 1.04 -19.11 4.63
CA ARG A 90 0.27 -17.91 4.26
C ARG A 90 -0.57 -17.38 5.42
N THR A 91 -1.17 -18.28 6.18
CA THR A 91 -1.98 -17.93 7.35
C THR A 91 -1.11 -17.33 8.43
N THR A 92 0.03 -17.97 8.74
CA THR A 92 1.02 -17.45 9.70
C THR A 92 1.50 -16.05 9.32
N ILE A 93 1.93 -15.85 8.07
CA ILE A 93 2.40 -14.54 7.57
C ILE A 93 1.31 -13.47 7.71
N ARG A 94 0.06 -13.80 7.33
CA ARG A 94 -1.07 -12.87 7.44
C ARG A 94 -1.32 -12.47 8.90
N ASP A 95 -1.27 -13.43 9.82
CA ASP A 95 -1.56 -13.19 11.22
C ASP A 95 -0.44 -12.36 11.87
N GLU A 96 0.83 -12.59 11.51
CA GLU A 96 1.95 -11.76 11.96
C GLU A 96 1.87 -10.32 11.44
N PHE A 97 1.54 -10.11 10.16
CA PHE A 97 1.30 -8.76 9.63
C PHE A 97 0.13 -8.07 10.34
N THR A 98 -0.93 -8.82 10.66
CA THR A 98 -2.09 -8.29 11.39
C THR A 98 -1.68 -7.85 12.78
N LYS A 99 -0.92 -8.67 13.52
CA LYS A 99 -0.38 -8.31 14.84
C LYS A 99 0.50 -7.07 14.77
N TRP A 100 1.44 -7.02 13.83
CA TRP A 100 2.35 -5.88 13.63
C TRP A 100 1.60 -4.58 13.35
N ILE A 101 0.59 -4.63 12.48
CA ILE A 101 -0.25 -3.47 12.16
C ILE A 101 -0.98 -2.97 13.41
N CYS A 102 -1.60 -3.87 14.16
CA CYS A 102 -2.34 -3.51 15.36
C CYS A 102 -1.42 -3.00 16.48
N SER A 103 -0.27 -3.63 16.70
CA SER A 103 0.65 -3.27 17.79
C SER A 103 1.37 -1.95 17.54
N SER A 104 1.70 -1.66 16.27
CA SER A 104 2.47 -0.48 15.88
C SER A 104 1.61 0.64 15.28
N ILE A 105 0.28 0.50 15.33
CA ILE A 105 -0.71 1.46 14.80
C ILE A 105 -0.37 1.87 13.35
N ARG A 106 -0.08 0.87 12.50
CA ARG A 106 0.27 1.12 11.09
C ARG A 106 -0.99 1.18 10.23
N PRO A 107 -0.98 1.91 9.11
CA PRO A 107 -2.11 1.91 8.19
C PRO A 107 -2.15 0.58 7.40
N PHE A 108 -3.34 0.03 7.15
CA PHE A 108 -3.49 -1.28 6.49
C PHE A 108 -2.91 -1.33 5.07
N ASN A 109 -2.88 -0.19 4.38
CA ASN A 109 -2.33 -0.08 3.02
C ASN A 109 -0.81 -0.29 2.97
N ILE A 110 -0.09 -0.27 4.10
CA ILE A 110 1.36 -0.49 4.15
C ILE A 110 1.77 -1.85 3.56
N ILE A 111 0.90 -2.86 3.62
CA ILE A 111 1.15 -4.19 3.04
C ILE A 111 1.22 -4.14 1.50
N SER A 112 0.57 -3.15 0.90
CA SER A 112 0.61 -2.94 -0.54
C SER A 112 1.82 -2.11 -0.99
N ASP A 113 2.56 -1.51 -0.05
CA ASP A 113 3.68 -0.60 -0.32
C ASP A 113 4.78 -1.28 -1.17
N PRO A 114 5.19 -0.67 -2.29
CA PRO A 114 6.26 -1.21 -3.13
C PRO A 114 7.61 -1.28 -2.41
N GLY A 115 7.90 -0.31 -1.52
CA GLY A 115 9.12 -0.27 -0.72
C GLY A 115 9.22 -1.48 0.20
N LEU A 116 8.16 -1.75 0.98
CA LEU A 116 8.08 -2.92 1.85
C LEU A 116 8.30 -4.23 1.08
N LYS A 117 7.64 -4.41 -0.07
CA LYS A 117 7.81 -5.61 -0.91
C LYS A 117 9.25 -5.78 -1.38
N THR A 118 9.90 -4.69 -1.79
CA THR A 118 11.29 -4.69 -2.23
C THR A 118 12.22 -5.06 -1.07
N THR A 119 12.01 -4.47 0.10
CA THR A 119 12.78 -4.78 1.31
C THR A 119 12.65 -6.25 1.71
N LEU A 120 11.42 -6.79 1.76
CA LEU A 120 11.19 -8.21 2.09
C LEU A 120 11.87 -9.14 1.08
N LYS A 121 11.83 -8.80 -0.21
CA LYS A 121 12.54 -9.56 -1.24
C LYS A 121 14.05 -9.54 -0.99
N THR A 122 14.64 -8.38 -0.71
CA THR A 122 16.06 -8.26 -0.39
C THR A 122 16.44 -9.11 0.83
N ILE A 123 15.61 -9.13 1.88
CA ILE A 123 15.82 -9.98 3.05
C ILE A 123 15.81 -11.46 2.66
N ILE A 124 14.82 -11.89 1.87
CA ILE A 124 14.74 -13.28 1.39
C ILE A 124 15.97 -13.64 0.56
N ASP A 125 16.39 -12.77 -0.36
CA ASP A 125 17.57 -12.97 -1.20
C ASP A 125 18.86 -13.10 -0.35
N ILE A 126 18.98 -12.29 0.71
CA ILE A 126 20.07 -12.39 1.69
C ILE A 126 20.02 -13.75 2.42
N CYS A 127 18.87 -14.14 2.97
CA CYS A 127 18.71 -15.43 3.65
C CYS A 127 19.03 -16.62 2.72
N GLN A 128 18.63 -16.54 1.46
CA GLN A 128 18.96 -17.55 0.45
C GLN A 128 20.46 -17.59 0.15
N LYS A 129 21.12 -16.43 0.04
CA LYS A 129 22.56 -16.33 -0.25
C LYS A 129 23.42 -17.00 0.82
N TYR A 130 23.05 -16.88 2.09
CA TYR A 130 23.87 -17.42 3.19
C TYR A 130 23.53 -18.87 3.57
N HIS A 131 22.43 -19.44 3.05
CA HIS A 131 21.96 -20.81 3.34
C HIS A 131 21.92 -21.15 4.85
N ARG A 132 21.72 -20.14 5.70
CA ARG A 132 21.76 -20.25 7.16
C ARG A 132 20.67 -19.38 7.77
N LEU A 133 20.32 -19.71 9.01
CA LEU A 133 19.53 -18.81 9.84
C LEU A 133 20.38 -17.58 10.15
N ILE A 134 19.87 -16.41 9.77
CA ILE A 134 20.46 -15.11 10.07
C ILE A 134 19.70 -14.55 11.26
N ASP A 135 20.42 -14.01 12.24
CA ASP A 135 19.78 -13.31 13.35
C ASP A 135 19.02 -12.09 12.81
N ILE A 136 17.79 -11.90 13.26
CA ILE A 136 16.97 -10.77 12.82
C ILE A 136 17.61 -9.44 13.24
N GLU A 137 18.30 -9.42 14.38
CA GLU A 137 18.98 -8.23 14.88
C GLU A 137 20.17 -7.81 14.00
N ASP A 138 20.78 -8.75 13.25
CA ASP A 138 21.83 -8.44 12.27
C ASP A 138 21.26 -7.83 10.97
N ILE A 139 19.97 -8.07 10.70
CA ILE A 139 19.27 -7.53 9.53
C ILE A 139 18.68 -6.16 9.83
N LEU A 140 18.17 -5.98 11.05
CA LEU A 140 17.55 -4.74 11.47
C LEU A 140 18.58 -3.66 11.75
N VAL A 141 18.31 -2.46 11.25
CA VAL A 141 19.19 -1.31 11.40
C VAL A 141 18.55 -0.34 12.38
N ALA A 142 19.36 0.21 13.29
CA ALA A 142 18.89 1.20 14.26
C ALA A 142 18.20 2.40 13.56
N PRO A 143 17.12 2.95 14.11
CA PRO A 143 16.38 4.06 13.49
C PRO A 143 17.25 5.29 13.20
N THR A 144 18.25 5.56 14.05
CA THR A 144 19.23 6.65 13.87
C THR A 144 20.06 6.48 12.60
N THR A 145 20.49 5.25 12.31
CA THR A 145 21.24 4.92 11.09
C THR A 145 20.36 5.05 9.83
N ILE A 146 19.09 4.66 9.91
CA ILE A 146 18.13 4.88 8.81
C ILE A 146 17.95 6.39 8.57
N SER A 147 17.74 7.18 9.64
CA SER A 147 17.60 8.64 9.55
C SER A 147 18.83 9.29 8.91
N TYR A 148 20.03 8.89 9.34
CA TYR A 148 21.28 9.36 8.75
C TYR A 148 21.37 9.03 7.25
N ASN A 149 21.03 7.79 6.86
CA ASN A 149 21.05 7.37 5.46
C ASN A 149 20.03 8.14 4.61
N VAL A 150 18.84 8.43 5.14
CA VAL A 150 17.83 9.25 4.46
C VAL A 150 18.37 10.66 4.19
N ASN A 151 18.99 11.31 5.19
CA ASN A 151 19.59 12.63 5.02
C ASN A 151 20.71 12.60 3.97
N ARG A 152 21.59 11.61 4.04
CA ARG A 152 22.68 11.43 3.07
C ARG A 152 22.16 11.25 1.63
N LEU A 153 21.09 10.47 1.44
CA LEU A 153 20.46 10.30 0.14
C LEU A 153 19.83 11.61 -0.35
N ALA A 154 19.15 12.35 0.54
CA ALA A 154 18.59 13.65 0.20
C ALA A 154 19.68 14.64 -0.25
N ASP A 155 20.81 14.70 0.46
CA ASP A 155 21.94 15.56 0.09
C ASP A 155 22.57 15.14 -1.24
N HIS A 156 22.69 13.83 -1.48
CA HIS A 156 23.13 13.33 -2.77
C HIS A 156 22.22 13.82 -3.91
N TYR A 157 20.90 13.66 -3.80
CA TYR A 157 19.98 14.14 -4.83
C TYR A 157 19.96 15.66 -4.96
N ARG A 158 20.10 16.43 -3.87
CA ARG A 158 20.27 17.88 -3.92
C ARG A 158 21.53 18.26 -4.69
N SER A 159 22.63 17.52 -4.50
CA SER A 159 23.89 17.76 -5.22
C SER A 159 23.74 17.51 -6.72
N LEU A 160 22.94 16.52 -7.12
CA LEU A 160 22.63 16.22 -8.53
C LEU A 160 21.68 17.26 -9.14
N ALA A 161 20.69 17.74 -8.38
CA ALA A 161 19.70 18.70 -8.86
C ALA A 161 20.25 20.13 -8.93
N ARG A 162 21.14 20.52 -8.00
CA ARG A 162 21.72 21.87 -7.93
C ARG A 162 22.25 22.40 -9.27
N PRO A 163 23.13 21.71 -10.01
CA PRO A 163 23.65 22.24 -11.28
C PRO A 163 22.58 22.45 -12.34
N ILE A 164 21.50 21.66 -12.31
CA ILE A 164 20.36 21.78 -13.23
C ILE A 164 19.51 23.03 -12.92
N LEU A 165 19.48 23.44 -11.65
CA LEU A 165 18.61 24.50 -11.16
C LEU A 165 19.30 25.87 -11.07
N ILE A 166 20.63 25.96 -11.14
CA ILE A 166 21.37 27.23 -11.01
C ILE A 166 21.00 28.20 -12.13
N GLU A 167 21.14 27.81 -13.40
CA GLU A 167 20.87 28.70 -14.53
C GLU A 167 19.40 29.19 -14.55
N PRO A 168 18.38 28.32 -14.41
CA PRO A 168 16.99 28.78 -14.28
C PRO A 168 16.74 29.70 -13.08
N ALA A 169 17.43 29.49 -11.95
CA ALA A 169 17.32 30.35 -10.77
C ALA A 169 17.88 31.74 -11.05
N GLU A 170 19.07 31.83 -11.65
CA GLU A 170 19.73 33.09 -12.00
C GLU A 170 18.98 33.86 -13.08
N ALA A 171 18.35 33.15 -14.02
CA ALA A 171 17.48 33.74 -15.04
C ALA A 171 16.12 34.21 -14.49
N GLY A 172 15.80 33.94 -13.22
CA GLY A 172 14.55 34.34 -12.59
C GLY A 172 13.32 33.61 -13.15
N VAL A 173 13.50 32.44 -13.76
CA VAL A 173 12.40 31.65 -14.37
C VAL A 173 11.90 30.52 -13.47
N LEU A 174 12.37 30.45 -12.22
CA LEU A 174 11.86 29.52 -11.23
C LEU A 174 10.65 30.11 -10.49
N THR A 175 9.58 29.32 -10.42
CA THR A 175 8.42 29.61 -9.58
C THR A 175 8.44 28.71 -8.37
N ILE A 176 8.33 29.29 -7.18
CA ILE A 176 8.14 28.56 -5.92
C ILE A 176 6.66 28.59 -5.59
N CYS A 177 6.06 27.43 -5.38
CA CYS A 177 4.67 27.29 -4.92
C CYS A 177 4.69 26.87 -3.45
N PRO A 178 4.69 27.81 -2.49
CA PRO A 178 4.62 27.46 -1.08
C PRO A 178 3.26 26.82 -0.79
N ASP A 179 3.29 25.59 -0.26
CA ASP A 179 2.09 24.92 0.23
C ASP A 179 1.91 25.29 1.71
N LEU A 180 0.90 26.12 1.99
CA LEU A 180 0.61 26.62 3.33
C LEU A 180 -0.74 26.10 3.77
N TRP A 181 -0.76 25.29 4.83
CA TRP A 181 -1.98 24.90 5.53
C TRP A 181 -1.82 25.12 7.04
N THR A 182 -2.95 25.34 7.70
CA THR A 182 -3.01 25.40 9.16
C THR A 182 -3.68 24.13 9.66
N ASP A 183 -2.92 23.29 10.38
CA ASP A 183 -3.53 22.18 11.10
C ASP A 183 -4.34 22.73 12.28
N SER A 184 -5.66 22.52 12.25
CA SER A 184 -6.54 22.83 13.38
C SER A 184 -6.28 21.85 14.51
N LEU A 185 -5.18 22.05 15.25
CA LEU A 185 -4.89 21.29 16.46
C LEU A 185 -5.94 21.67 17.52
N LYS A 186 -7.01 20.88 17.61
CA LYS A 186 -7.86 20.88 18.80
C LYS A 186 -6.97 20.48 19.96
N LYS A 187 -6.64 21.44 20.85
CA LYS A 187 -6.02 21.12 22.14
C LYS A 187 -6.87 20.05 22.82
N LEU A 188 -6.34 18.85 22.97
CA LEU A 188 -6.84 17.90 23.96
C LEU A 188 -6.54 18.55 25.31
N ILE A 189 -7.56 19.18 25.90
CA ILE A 189 -7.55 19.50 27.32
C ILE A 189 -7.69 18.14 28.01
N ILE A 190 -6.56 17.62 28.49
CA ILE A 190 -6.52 16.48 29.43
C ILE A 190 -6.74 17.04 30.82
#